data_AF-A0A7U9S5X9-F1
#
_entry.id   AF-A0A7U9S5X9-F1
#
_cell.length_a   1.000
_cell.length_b   1.000
_cell.length_c   1.000
_cell.angle_alpha   90.00
_cell.angle_beta   90.00
_cell.angle_gamma   90.00
#
_symmetry.space_group_name_H-M   'P 1'
#
loop_
_entity.id
_entity.type
_entity.pdbx_description
1 polymer ?
#
loop_
_entity_poly.entity_id
_entity_poly.type
_entity_poly.pdbx_seq_one_letter_code
_entity_poly.pdbx_strand_id
1 'polypeptide(L)'
;MIMDTSELIKKYEGYLKAAEKYFQLQEEYENVNKHYMELCKKEKDIREKLPVLYYVFMFGFAIIGAGFLSIIGGIVGLVVGAFVGAIYVKITKADVKFALKADEYHASVVVPAESECEKLRENIDCHFDSAVMKQLLTDVPEDFRSVSALEFCLKMLKNRQADTEKECYNLYVEYLQRQQIIALQDQQVALGQQMLEEQKSQTKVTTELNNNMEEMAKRQKKISKQVRYGNVVNTINLVRKK
;
A
#
# COMPACT_ATOMS: atom_id res chain seq x y z
N MET A 1 30.55 0.25 -38.95
CA MET A 1 30.18 1.52 -39.59
C MET A 1 29.82 2.45 -38.45
N ILE A 2 30.58 3.54 -38.22
CA ILE A 2 30.29 4.47 -37.12
C ILE A 2 29.05 5.26 -37.56
N MET A 3 27.94 5.05 -36.85
CA MET A 3 26.69 5.75 -37.11
C MET A 3 26.88 7.23 -36.76
N ASP A 4 26.38 8.14 -37.59
CA ASP A 4 26.49 9.58 -37.34
C ASP A 4 25.63 9.96 -36.11
N THR A 5 26.12 10.86 -35.25
CA THR A 5 25.44 11.31 -34.03
C THR A 5 24.03 11.82 -34.34
N SER A 6 23.80 12.43 -35.52
CA SER A 6 22.46 12.85 -35.95
C SER A 6 21.50 11.69 -36.21
N GLU A 7 22.00 10.60 -36.79
CA GLU A 7 21.24 9.37 -37.04
C GLU A 7 20.93 8.64 -35.72
N LEU A 8 21.90 8.64 -34.80
CA LEU A 8 21.75 8.08 -33.46
C LEU A 8 20.70 8.82 -32.63
N ILE A 9 20.67 10.16 -32.70
CA ILE A 9 19.62 10.97 -32.06
C ILE A 9 18.24 10.58 -32.59
N LYS A 10 18.07 10.50 -33.92
CA LYS A 10 16.76 10.13 -34.52
C LYS A 10 16.31 8.73 -34.09
N LYS A 11 17.24 7.78 -34.03
CA LYS A 11 17.00 6.42 -33.56
C LYS A 11 16.49 6.41 -32.10
N TYR A 12 17.19 7.11 -31.21
CA TYR A 12 16.80 7.23 -29.80
C TYR A 12 15.49 8.01 -29.59
N GLU A 13 15.18 9.00 -30.43
CA GLU A 13 13.86 9.65 -30.42
C GLU A 13 12.74 8.68 -30.80
N GLY A 14 12.98 7.80 -31.78
CA GLY A 14 12.04 6.75 -32.15
C GLY A 14 11.81 5.76 -31.01
N TYR A 15 12.89 5.34 -30.35
CA TYR A 15 12.84 4.47 -29.17
C TYR A 15 12.10 5.09 -28.00
N LEU A 16 12.40 6.35 -27.67
CA LEU A 16 11.74 7.07 -26.60
C LEU A 16 10.23 7.15 -26.84
N LYS A 17 9.80 7.56 -28.04
CA LYS A 17 8.37 7.62 -28.39
C LYS A 17 7.69 6.27 -28.32
N ALA A 18 8.36 5.20 -28.76
CA ALA A 18 7.82 3.85 -28.69
C ALA A 18 7.67 3.38 -27.24
N ALA A 19 8.66 3.66 -26.39
CA ALA A 19 8.62 3.33 -24.97
C ALA A 19 7.54 4.15 -24.23
N GLU A 20 7.50 5.47 -24.40
CA GLU A 20 6.48 6.35 -23.81
C GLU A 20 5.06 5.89 -24.15
N LYS A 21 4.80 5.59 -25.43
CA LYS A 21 3.48 5.11 -25.86
C LYS A 21 3.14 3.75 -25.25
N TYR A 22 4.12 2.85 -25.10
CA TYR A 22 3.90 1.57 -24.43
C TYR A 22 3.54 1.76 -22.95
N PHE A 23 4.26 2.63 -22.23
CA PHE A 23 3.96 2.95 -20.83
C PHE A 23 2.59 3.61 -20.65
N GLN A 24 2.22 4.55 -21.53
CA GLN A 24 0.89 5.17 -21.52
C GLN A 24 -0.23 4.14 -21.71
N LEU A 25 -0.07 3.23 -22.68
CA LEU A 25 -1.03 2.14 -22.93
C LEU A 25 -1.13 1.18 -21.74
N GLN A 26 -0.01 0.87 -21.08
CA GLN A 26 -0.01 0.05 -19.87
C GLN A 26 -0.71 0.74 -18.69
N GLU A 27 -0.47 2.03 -18.48
CA GLU A 27 -1.14 2.81 -17.43
C GLU A 27 -2.65 2.89 -17.67
N GLU A 28 -3.06 3.13 -18.93
CA GLU A 28 -4.47 3.14 -19.33
C GLU A 28 -5.11 1.77 -19.10
N TYR A 29 -4.45 0.68 -19.50
CA TYR A 29 -4.90 -0.69 -19.22
C TYR A 29 -5.02 -0.97 -17.72
N GLU A 30 -4.04 -0.56 -16.91
CA GLU A 30 -4.08 -0.80 -15.46
C GLU A 30 -5.26 -0.05 -14.81
N ASN A 31 -5.53 1.19 -15.23
CA ASN A 31 -6.64 1.98 -14.73
C ASN A 31 -8.00 1.38 -15.12
N VAL A 32 -8.16 0.98 -16.39
CA VAL A 32 -9.39 0.35 -16.87
C VAL A 32 -9.58 -1.03 -16.21
N ASN A 33 -8.52 -1.81 -16.05
CA ASN A 33 -8.57 -3.11 -15.38
C ASN A 33 -8.91 -2.98 -13.88
N LYS A 34 -8.39 -1.97 -13.17
CA LYS A 34 -8.80 -1.67 -11.78
C LYS A 34 -10.30 -1.37 -11.72
N HIS A 35 -10.80 -0.54 -12.64
CA HIS A 35 -12.23 -0.23 -12.71
C HIS A 35 -13.06 -1.48 -13.01
N TYR A 36 -12.65 -2.31 -13.97
CA TYR A 36 -13.27 -3.59 -14.29
C TYR A 36 -13.33 -4.52 -13.06
N MET A 37 -12.22 -4.67 -12.32
CA MET A 37 -12.16 -5.49 -11.11
C MET A 37 -13.12 -4.99 -10.01
N GLU A 38 -13.30 -3.67 -9.87
CA GLU A 38 -14.29 -3.09 -8.96
C GLU A 38 -15.73 -3.38 -9.40
N LEU A 39 -16.01 -3.35 -10.71
CA LEU A 39 -17.31 -3.68 -11.27
C LEU A 39 -17.65 -5.17 -11.06
N CYS A 40 -16.69 -6.07 -11.32
CA CYS A 40 -16.84 -7.50 -11.04
C CYS A 40 -17.07 -7.78 -9.54
N LYS A 41 -16.39 -7.03 -8.65
CA LYS A 41 -16.61 -7.14 -7.20
C LYS A 41 -18.03 -6.70 -6.82
N LYS A 42 -18.54 -5.61 -7.39
CA LYS A 42 -19.92 -5.16 -7.18
C LYS A 42 -20.94 -6.17 -7.70
N GLU A 43 -20.70 -6.76 -8.87
CA GLU A 43 -21.54 -7.85 -9.40
C GLU A 43 -21.58 -9.04 -8.43
N LYS A 44 -20.42 -9.45 -7.91
CA LYS A 44 -20.31 -10.53 -6.93
C LYS A 44 -21.02 -10.21 -5.61
N ASP A 45 -20.92 -8.99 -5.10
CA ASP A 45 -21.63 -8.54 -3.90
C ASP A 45 -23.16 -8.53 -4.09
N ILE A 46 -23.65 -8.22 -5.30
CA ILE A 46 -25.08 -8.32 -5.64
C ILE A 46 -25.52 -9.79 -5.63
N ARG A 47 -24.66 -10.71 -6.08
CA ARG A 47 -24.93 -12.15 -6.16
C ARG A 47 -24.82 -12.88 -4.82
N GLU A 48 -23.91 -12.48 -3.95
CA GLU A 48 -23.62 -13.15 -2.66
C GLU A 48 -24.49 -12.70 -1.47
N LYS A 49 -25.22 -11.58 -1.57
CA LYS A 49 -26.18 -11.18 -0.51
C LYS A 49 -27.43 -12.08 -0.40
N LEU A 50 -27.62 -13.00 -1.33
CA LEU A 50 -28.79 -13.88 -1.44
C LEU A 50 -28.84 -15.06 -0.43
N PRO A 51 -27.79 -15.90 -0.28
CA PRO A 51 -27.92 -17.13 0.52
C PRO A 51 -27.94 -16.85 2.02
N VAL A 52 -27.24 -15.79 2.49
CA VAL A 52 -27.06 -15.52 3.92
C VAL A 52 -28.37 -15.14 4.61
N LEU A 53 -29.20 -14.31 3.96
CA LEU A 53 -30.49 -13.91 4.54
C LEU A 53 -31.47 -15.10 4.63
N TYR A 54 -31.44 -15.99 3.64
CA TYR A 54 -32.24 -17.22 3.59
C TYR A 54 -31.86 -18.20 4.71
N TYR A 55 -30.56 -18.46 4.91
CA TYR A 55 -30.09 -19.36 5.98
C TYR A 55 -30.41 -18.81 7.38
N VAL A 56 -30.25 -17.49 7.62
CA VAL A 56 -30.62 -16.87 8.90
C VAL A 56 -32.12 -17.02 9.20
N PHE A 57 -32.98 -16.87 8.18
CA PHE A 57 -34.43 -17.04 8.35
C PHE A 57 -34.81 -18.52 8.58
N MET A 58 -34.23 -19.46 7.84
CA MET A 58 -34.50 -20.90 7.99
C MET A 58 -34.10 -21.44 9.38
N PHE A 59 -32.93 -21.05 9.90
CA PHE A 59 -32.48 -21.48 11.22
C PHE A 59 -33.35 -20.92 12.36
N GLY A 60 -33.85 -19.69 12.23
CA GLY A 60 -34.76 -19.09 13.22
C GLY A 60 -36.09 -19.82 13.38
N PHE A 61 -36.63 -20.40 12.30
CA PHE A 61 -37.94 -21.09 12.32
C PHE A 61 -37.84 -22.58 12.68
N ALA A 62 -36.73 -23.27 12.39
CA ALA A 62 -36.52 -24.67 12.76
C ALA A 62 -36.56 -24.90 14.28
N ILE A 63 -36.11 -23.91 15.07
CA ILE A 63 -36.15 -23.96 16.54
C ILE A 63 -37.59 -23.89 17.08
N ILE A 64 -38.50 -23.22 16.37
CA ILE A 64 -39.90 -23.04 16.79
C ILE A 64 -40.76 -24.25 16.42
N GLY A 65 -40.43 -24.95 15.31
CA GLY A 65 -41.18 -26.10 14.82
C GLY A 65 -40.98 -27.40 15.62
N ALA A 66 -39.83 -27.60 16.26
CA ALA A 66 -39.53 -28.84 17.00
C ALA A 66 -40.27 -28.98 18.35
N GLY A 67 -40.89 -27.91 18.85
CA GLY A 67 -41.52 -27.88 20.19
C GLY A 67 -42.96 -28.39 20.29
N PHE A 68 -43.68 -28.60 19.18
CA PHE A 68 -45.13 -28.87 19.22
C PHE A 68 -45.56 -30.08 18.35
N LEU A 69 -45.40 -31.29 18.88
CA LEU A 69 -45.85 -32.56 18.29
C LEU A 69 -47.32 -32.90 18.67
N SER A 70 -48.31 -32.16 18.17
CA SER A 70 -49.74 -32.55 18.30
C SER A 70 -50.59 -32.10 17.10
N ILE A 71 -51.85 -32.56 17.01
CA ILE A 71 -52.81 -32.24 15.92
C ILE A 71 -53.01 -30.72 15.72
N ILE A 72 -52.84 -29.91 16.77
CA ILE A 72 -52.81 -28.44 16.71
C ILE A 72 -51.60 -27.95 15.90
N GLY A 73 -50.46 -28.65 16.01
CA GLY A 73 -49.28 -28.45 15.18
C GLY A 73 -49.51 -28.72 13.69
N GLY A 74 -50.52 -29.52 13.32
CA GLY A 74 -50.91 -29.71 11.91
C GLY A 74 -51.60 -28.48 11.30
N ILE A 75 -52.48 -27.81 12.06
CA ILE A 75 -53.16 -26.58 11.62
C ILE A 75 -52.20 -25.38 11.66
N VAL A 76 -51.41 -25.26 12.74
CA VAL A 76 -50.35 -24.25 12.84
C VAL A 76 -49.29 -24.49 11.76
N GLY A 77 -48.93 -25.73 11.48
CA GLY A 77 -48.01 -26.12 10.41
C GLY A 77 -48.54 -25.79 9.00
N LEU A 78 -49.85 -25.88 8.75
CA LEU A 78 -50.45 -25.50 7.47
C LEU A 78 -50.44 -23.97 7.25
N VAL A 79 -50.77 -23.19 8.29
CA VAL A 79 -50.76 -21.72 8.22
C VAL A 79 -49.33 -21.20 8.11
N VAL A 80 -48.40 -21.75 8.89
CA VAL A 80 -46.97 -21.43 8.83
C VAL A 80 -46.38 -21.90 7.50
N GLY A 81 -46.76 -23.09 7.00
CA GLY A 81 -46.33 -23.61 5.70
C GLY A 81 -46.79 -22.76 4.52
N ALA A 82 -48.03 -22.22 4.55
CA ALA A 82 -48.51 -21.28 3.55
C ALA A 82 -47.78 -19.93 3.61
N PHE A 83 -47.44 -19.44 4.82
CA PHE A 83 -46.63 -18.23 5.00
C PHE A 83 -45.19 -18.44 4.51
N VAL A 84 -44.55 -19.54 4.88
CA VAL A 84 -43.20 -19.92 4.42
C VAL A 84 -43.21 -20.14 2.90
N GLY A 85 -44.24 -20.77 2.33
CA GLY A 85 -44.41 -20.93 0.89
C GLY A 85 -44.60 -19.59 0.15
N ALA A 86 -45.39 -18.67 0.69
CA ALA A 86 -45.57 -17.33 0.12
C ALA A 86 -44.29 -16.49 0.21
N ILE A 87 -43.56 -16.60 1.32
CA ILE A 87 -42.24 -15.98 1.50
C ILE A 87 -41.24 -16.63 0.55
N TYR A 88 -41.23 -17.95 0.39
CA TYR A 88 -40.38 -18.69 -0.55
C TYR A 88 -40.66 -18.29 -2.00
N VAL A 89 -41.92 -18.15 -2.41
CA VAL A 89 -42.29 -17.64 -3.75
C VAL A 89 -41.87 -16.18 -3.93
N LYS A 90 -41.94 -15.35 -2.89
CA LYS A 90 -41.45 -13.96 -2.95
C LYS A 90 -39.92 -13.89 -3.01
N ILE A 91 -39.21 -14.73 -2.25
CA ILE A 91 -37.75 -14.82 -2.25
C ILE A 91 -37.27 -15.37 -3.60
N THR A 92 -37.83 -16.47 -4.11
CA THR A 92 -37.47 -17.00 -5.44
C THR A 92 -37.78 -16.02 -6.58
N LYS A 93 -38.90 -15.28 -6.53
CA LYS A 93 -39.17 -14.20 -7.49
C LYS A 93 -38.22 -13.01 -7.31
N ALA A 94 -37.77 -12.74 -6.09
CA ALA A 94 -36.77 -11.72 -5.82
C ALA A 94 -35.39 -12.16 -6.33
N ASP A 95 -34.97 -13.41 -6.08
CA ASP A 95 -33.75 -14.04 -6.61
C ASP A 95 -33.72 -13.97 -8.13
N VAL A 96 -34.82 -14.33 -8.80
CA VAL A 96 -34.92 -14.21 -10.26
C VAL A 96 -34.82 -12.75 -10.70
N LYS A 97 -35.44 -11.80 -9.99
CA LYS A 97 -35.32 -10.36 -10.30
C LYS A 97 -33.93 -9.79 -10.03
N PHE A 98 -33.22 -10.27 -9.02
CA PHE A 98 -31.86 -9.84 -8.70
C PHE A 98 -30.83 -10.49 -9.62
N ALA A 99 -31.03 -11.76 -9.98
CA ALA A 99 -30.27 -12.44 -11.03
C ALA A 99 -30.46 -11.71 -12.38
N LEU A 100 -31.70 -11.40 -12.76
CA LEU A 100 -31.97 -10.60 -13.96
C LEU A 100 -31.28 -9.22 -13.92
N LYS A 101 -31.28 -8.54 -12.76
CA LYS A 101 -30.57 -7.27 -12.59
C LYS A 101 -29.05 -7.42 -12.63
N ALA A 102 -28.51 -8.53 -12.10
CA ALA A 102 -27.08 -8.82 -12.16
C ALA A 102 -26.66 -9.16 -13.60
N ASP A 103 -27.46 -9.95 -14.32
CA ASP A 103 -27.25 -10.28 -15.73
C ASP A 103 -27.38 -9.04 -16.62
N GLU A 104 -28.36 -8.16 -16.36
CA GLU A 104 -28.51 -6.88 -17.05
C GLU A 104 -27.35 -5.92 -16.75
N TYR A 105 -26.87 -5.87 -15.50
CA TYR A 105 -25.67 -5.11 -15.12
C TYR A 105 -24.40 -5.67 -15.77
N HIS A 106 -24.26 -7.00 -15.81
CA HIS A 106 -23.14 -7.67 -16.45
C HIS A 106 -23.10 -7.35 -17.95
N ALA A 107 -24.23 -7.51 -18.65
CA ALA A 107 -24.34 -7.23 -20.08
C ALA A 107 -24.14 -5.74 -20.42
N SER A 108 -24.61 -4.82 -19.59
CA SER A 108 -24.56 -3.38 -19.87
C SER A 108 -23.29 -2.66 -19.39
N VAL A 109 -22.60 -3.20 -18.38
CA VAL A 109 -21.47 -2.51 -17.73
C VAL A 109 -20.19 -3.35 -17.72
N VAL A 110 -20.28 -4.66 -17.44
CA VAL A 110 -19.10 -5.53 -17.32
C VAL A 110 -18.56 -5.97 -18.68
N VAL A 111 -19.43 -6.39 -19.60
CA VAL A 111 -19.05 -6.82 -20.96
C VAL A 111 -18.41 -5.70 -21.78
N PRO A 112 -18.91 -4.44 -21.79
CA PRO A 112 -18.22 -3.34 -22.47
C PRO A 112 -16.84 -3.04 -21.87
N ALA A 113 -16.71 -3.06 -20.54
CA ALA A 113 -15.43 -2.83 -19.86
C ALA A 113 -14.42 -3.97 -20.13
N GLU A 114 -14.88 -5.22 -20.22
CA GLU A 114 -14.05 -6.36 -20.62
C GLU A 114 -13.53 -6.19 -22.06
N SER A 115 -14.40 -5.80 -23.00
CA SER A 115 -14.02 -5.54 -24.38
C SER A 115 -13.02 -4.38 -24.51
N GLU A 116 -13.14 -3.33 -23.68
CA GLU A 116 -12.16 -2.24 -23.62
C GLU A 116 -10.80 -2.72 -23.11
N CYS A 117 -10.78 -3.54 -22.05
CA CYS A 117 -9.56 -4.20 -21.57
C CYS A 117 -8.90 -5.06 -22.65
N GLU A 118 -9.67 -5.85 -23.40
CA GLU A 118 -9.16 -6.71 -24.48
C GLU A 118 -8.58 -5.88 -25.63
N LYS A 119 -9.27 -4.83 -26.08
CA LYS A 119 -8.75 -3.94 -27.13
C LYS A 119 -7.46 -3.24 -26.70
N LEU A 120 -7.40 -2.78 -25.44
CA LEU A 120 -6.18 -2.17 -24.90
C LEU A 120 -5.03 -3.19 -24.86
N ARG A 121 -5.31 -4.44 -24.47
CA ARG A 121 -4.34 -5.52 -24.50
C ARG A 121 -3.84 -5.83 -25.91
N GLU A 122 -4.74 -5.96 -26.89
CA GLU A 122 -4.36 -6.16 -28.30
C GLU A 122 -3.52 -4.99 -28.83
N ASN A 123 -3.86 -3.75 -28.45
CA ASN A 123 -3.07 -2.58 -28.81
C ASN A 123 -1.68 -2.59 -28.18
N ILE A 124 -1.55 -3.02 -26.93
CA ILE A 124 -0.26 -3.20 -26.25
C ILE A 124 0.56 -4.27 -26.99
N ASP A 125 -0.02 -5.43 -27.28
CA ASP A 125 0.65 -6.53 -27.96
C ASP A 125 1.11 -6.11 -29.37
N CYS A 126 0.22 -5.47 -30.14
CA CYS A 126 0.54 -4.95 -31.48
C CYS A 126 1.65 -3.88 -31.45
N HIS A 127 1.62 -2.98 -30.46
CA HIS A 127 2.64 -1.94 -30.31
C HIS A 127 3.98 -2.54 -29.85
N PHE A 128 3.95 -3.56 -28.98
CA PHE A 128 5.12 -4.32 -28.57
C PHE A 128 5.74 -5.09 -29.73
N ASP A 129 4.91 -5.60 -30.64
CA ASP A 129 5.35 -6.30 -31.84
C ASP A 129 5.88 -5.39 -32.96
N SER A 130 5.77 -4.08 -32.78
CA SER A 130 6.25 -3.09 -33.76
C SER A 130 7.75 -3.23 -34.02
N ALA A 131 8.17 -2.93 -35.26
CA ALA A 131 9.57 -3.02 -35.67
C ALA A 131 10.49 -2.15 -34.79
N VAL A 132 10.02 -0.97 -34.37
CA VAL A 132 10.77 -0.04 -33.53
C VAL A 132 11.00 -0.61 -32.13
N MET A 133 10.00 -1.26 -31.54
CA MET A 133 10.13 -1.90 -30.22
C MET A 133 11.07 -3.12 -30.29
N LYS A 134 10.97 -3.94 -31.33
CA LYS A 134 11.90 -5.07 -31.56
C LYS A 134 13.34 -4.59 -31.73
N GLN A 135 13.54 -3.48 -32.44
CA GLN A 135 14.85 -2.86 -32.56
C GLN A 135 15.36 -2.32 -31.22
N LEU A 136 14.53 -1.64 -30.44
CA LEU A 136 14.89 -1.20 -29.08
C LEU A 136 15.34 -2.38 -28.21
N LEU A 137 14.59 -3.50 -28.24
CA LEU A 137 14.90 -4.70 -27.47
C LEU A 137 16.17 -5.42 -27.94
N THR A 138 16.58 -5.23 -29.20
CA THR A 138 17.78 -5.84 -29.76
C THR A 138 19.01 -4.98 -29.50
N ASP A 139 18.89 -3.67 -29.73
CA ASP A 139 20.01 -2.74 -29.77
C ASP A 139 20.35 -2.19 -28.37
N VAL A 140 19.35 -2.01 -27.51
CA VAL A 140 19.54 -1.43 -26.18
C VAL A 140 19.54 -2.52 -25.10
N PRO A 141 20.56 -2.60 -24.24
CA PRO A 141 20.58 -3.56 -23.13
C PRO A 141 19.45 -3.28 -22.12
N GLU A 142 18.99 -4.32 -21.44
CA GLU A 142 17.81 -4.28 -20.56
C GLU A 142 17.85 -3.15 -19.52
N ASP A 143 19.01 -2.93 -18.89
CA ASP A 143 19.23 -1.90 -17.87
C ASP A 143 19.02 -0.46 -18.37
N PHE A 144 19.02 -0.23 -19.69
CA PHE A 144 18.91 1.08 -20.32
C PHE A 144 17.60 1.26 -21.13
N ARG A 145 16.64 0.34 -21.03
CA ARG A 145 15.36 0.39 -21.77
C ARG A 145 14.29 1.25 -21.09
N SER A 146 14.53 1.69 -19.86
CA SER A 146 13.58 2.56 -19.16
C SER A 146 13.45 3.90 -19.89
N VAL A 147 12.26 4.51 -19.80
CA VAL A 147 12.01 5.84 -20.39
C VAL A 147 13.05 6.85 -19.88
N SER A 148 13.34 6.83 -18.58
CA SER A 148 14.33 7.73 -17.97
C SER A 148 15.75 7.50 -18.48
N ALA A 149 16.16 6.26 -18.76
CA ALA A 149 17.44 5.96 -19.37
C ALA A 149 17.52 6.45 -20.82
N LEU A 150 16.47 6.22 -21.61
CA LEU A 150 16.39 6.69 -23.00
C LEU A 150 16.38 8.22 -23.09
N GLU A 151 15.63 8.90 -22.23
CA GLU A 151 15.63 10.37 -22.11
C GLU A 151 17.00 10.90 -21.73
N PHE A 152 17.68 10.27 -20.76
CA PHE A 152 19.02 10.64 -20.36
C PHE A 152 20.00 10.51 -21.51
N CYS A 153 20.00 9.36 -22.21
CA CYS A 153 20.85 9.12 -23.36
C CYS A 153 20.60 10.15 -24.46
N LEU A 154 19.32 10.41 -24.78
CA LEU A 154 18.94 11.41 -25.78
C LEU A 154 19.43 12.81 -25.41
N LYS A 155 19.35 13.18 -24.12
CA LYS A 155 19.86 14.46 -23.61
C LYS A 155 21.38 14.56 -23.76
N MET A 156 22.12 13.50 -23.41
CA MET A 156 23.58 13.47 -23.55
C MET A 156 24.01 13.60 -25.01
N LEU A 157 23.33 12.90 -25.93
CA LEU A 157 23.56 12.99 -27.37
C LEU A 157 23.24 14.39 -27.93
N LYS A 158 22.08 14.97 -27.57
CA LYS A 158 21.67 16.32 -28.00
C LYS A 158 22.64 17.40 -27.52
N ASN A 159 23.16 17.25 -26.31
CA ASN A 159 24.11 18.18 -25.72
C ASN A 159 25.56 17.94 -26.19
N ARG A 160 25.80 16.96 -27.07
CA ARG A 160 27.14 16.55 -27.54
C ARG A 160 28.09 16.20 -26.38
N GLN A 161 27.52 15.68 -25.29
CA GLN A 161 28.28 15.16 -24.16
C GLN A 161 28.63 13.68 -24.35
N ALA A 162 27.94 13.03 -25.28
CA ALA A 162 28.25 11.70 -25.78
C ALA A 162 28.08 11.69 -27.30
N ASP A 163 28.97 10.98 -27.99
CA ASP A 163 28.93 10.78 -29.43
C ASP A 163 28.57 9.33 -29.80
N THR A 164 28.60 8.42 -28.82
CA THR A 164 28.30 6.99 -29.02
C THR A 164 27.33 6.43 -27.98
N GLU A 165 26.60 5.36 -28.32
CA GLU A 165 25.70 4.65 -27.39
C GLU A 165 26.43 4.20 -26.12
N LYS A 166 27.67 3.71 -26.27
CA LYS A 166 28.50 3.26 -25.14
C LYS A 166 28.83 4.40 -24.16
N GLU A 167 29.13 5.59 -24.67
CA GLU A 167 29.37 6.76 -23.82
C GLU A 167 28.10 7.18 -23.08
N CYS A 168 26.94 7.16 -23.75
CA CYS A 168 25.67 7.43 -23.08
C CYS A 168 25.42 6.46 -21.92
N TYR A 169 25.64 5.17 -22.14
CA TYR A 169 25.46 4.15 -21.10
C TYR A 169 26.41 4.34 -19.93
N ASN A 170 27.68 4.63 -20.19
CA ASN A 170 28.65 4.90 -19.13
C ASN A 170 28.24 6.12 -18.30
N LEU A 171 27.88 7.22 -18.96
CA LEU A 171 27.40 8.44 -18.27
C LEU A 171 26.13 8.18 -17.47
N TYR A 172 25.24 7.31 -17.95
CA TYR A 172 24.03 6.95 -17.22
C TYR A 172 24.33 6.12 -15.97
N VAL A 173 25.26 5.15 -16.05
CA VAL A 173 25.71 4.38 -14.88
C VAL A 173 26.34 5.30 -13.83
N GLU A 174 27.22 6.21 -14.25
CA GLU A 174 27.80 7.21 -13.35
C GLU A 174 26.74 8.11 -12.71
N TYR A 175 25.72 8.51 -13.49
CA TYR A 175 24.59 9.28 -12.99
C TYR A 175 23.83 8.50 -11.91
N LEU A 176 23.50 7.21 -12.15
CA LEU A 176 22.80 6.37 -11.18
C LEU A 176 23.63 6.18 -9.90
N GLN A 177 24.91 5.90 -10.02
CA GLN A 177 25.81 5.78 -8.87
C GLN A 177 25.87 7.08 -8.06
N ARG A 178 25.92 8.23 -8.73
CA ARG A 178 25.88 9.54 -8.07
C ARG A 178 24.57 9.74 -7.30
N GLN A 179 23.43 9.40 -7.89
CA GLN A 179 22.13 9.48 -7.21
C GLN A 179 22.08 8.60 -5.96
N GLN A 180 22.60 7.38 -6.03
CA GLN A 180 22.68 6.48 -4.88
C GLN A 180 23.56 7.05 -3.76
N ILE A 181 24.72 7.63 -4.09
CA ILE A 181 25.61 8.25 -3.11
C ILE A 181 24.91 9.43 -2.43
N ILE A 182 24.22 10.28 -3.19
CA ILE A 182 23.48 11.42 -2.63
C ILE A 182 22.38 10.92 -1.68
N ALA A 183 21.59 9.93 -2.08
CA ALA A 183 20.55 9.37 -1.23
C ALA A 183 21.10 8.78 0.09
N LEU A 184 22.25 8.09 0.02
CA LEU A 184 22.93 7.57 1.21
C LEU A 184 23.46 8.69 2.11
N GLN A 185 23.99 9.76 1.54
CA GLN A 185 24.44 10.94 2.30
C GLN A 185 23.27 11.61 3.01
N ASP A 186 22.14 11.80 2.33
CA ASP A 186 20.93 12.38 2.93
C ASP A 186 20.41 11.52 4.09
N GLN A 187 20.42 10.19 3.93
CA GLN A 187 20.05 9.28 5.00
C GLN A 187 21.01 9.35 6.19
N GLN A 188 22.32 9.45 5.96
CA GLN A 188 23.30 9.62 7.03
C GLN A 188 23.15 10.94 7.76
N VAL A 189 22.85 12.02 7.05
CA VAL A 189 22.58 13.34 7.64
C VAL A 189 21.34 13.26 8.52
N ALA A 190 20.25 12.65 8.05
CA ALA A 190 19.03 12.46 8.82
C ALA A 190 19.27 11.64 10.10
N LEU A 191 19.98 10.52 10.00
CA LEU A 191 20.36 9.71 11.17
C LEU A 191 21.27 10.47 12.14
N GLY A 192 22.22 11.24 11.62
CA GLY A 192 23.10 12.09 12.44
C GLY A 192 22.33 13.16 13.22
N GLN A 193 21.32 13.76 12.60
CA GLN A 193 20.42 14.72 13.28
C GLN A 193 19.63 14.04 14.40
N GLN A 194 19.06 12.86 14.16
CA GLN A 194 18.33 12.10 15.18
C GLN A 194 19.23 11.73 16.37
N MET A 195 20.43 11.20 16.11
CA MET A 195 21.39 10.88 17.18
C MET A 195 21.79 12.12 17.99
N LEU A 196 21.94 13.27 17.33
CA LEU A 196 22.26 14.52 18.01
C LEU A 196 21.11 14.98 18.93
N GLU A 197 19.86 14.80 18.51
CA GLU A 197 18.69 15.09 19.34
C GLU A 197 18.59 14.17 20.55
N GLU A 198 18.82 12.87 20.36
CA GLU A 198 18.88 11.90 21.45
C GLU A 198 20.00 12.22 22.43
N GLN A 199 21.20 12.55 21.95
CA GLN A 199 22.33 12.94 22.79
C GLN A 199 22.03 14.21 23.60
N LYS A 200 21.38 15.21 22.98
CA LYS A 200 20.92 16.41 23.70
C LYS A 200 19.90 16.05 24.78
N SER A 201 18.96 15.15 24.50
CA SER A 201 17.99 14.66 25.48
C SER A 201 18.67 13.96 26.66
N GLN A 202 19.57 13.02 26.37
CA GLN A 202 20.35 12.30 27.38
C GLN A 202 21.22 13.24 28.23
N THR A 203 21.80 14.27 27.62
CA THR A 203 22.59 15.28 28.34
C THR A 203 21.72 16.09 29.30
N LYS A 204 20.49 16.47 28.90
CA LYS A 204 19.53 17.13 29.80
C LYS A 204 19.18 16.25 31.00
N VAL A 205 18.83 14.99 30.75
CA VAL A 205 18.52 14.01 31.81
C VAL A 205 19.70 13.84 32.76
N THR A 206 20.93 13.72 32.24
CA THR A 206 22.14 13.59 33.06
C THR A 206 22.39 14.85 33.90
N THR A 207 22.15 16.03 33.34
CA THR A 207 22.30 17.30 34.06
C THR A 207 21.28 17.42 35.20
N GLU A 208 20.03 17.03 34.95
CA GLU A 208 18.98 16.97 35.98
C GLU A 208 19.32 15.98 37.09
N LEU A 209 19.83 14.79 36.75
CA LEU A 209 20.28 13.79 37.71
C LEU A 209 21.39 14.35 38.61
N ASN A 210 22.40 15.00 38.03
CA ASN A 210 23.50 15.61 38.77
C ASN A 210 23.00 16.71 39.73
N ASN A 211 22.10 17.57 39.28
CA ASN A 211 21.49 18.60 40.12
C ASN A 211 20.72 17.97 41.31
N ASN A 212 19.93 16.93 41.04
CA ASN A 212 19.19 16.20 42.07
C ASN A 212 20.12 15.51 43.08
N MET A 213 21.23 14.91 42.62
CA MET A 213 22.25 14.33 43.50
C MET A 213 22.91 15.37 44.39
N GLU A 214 23.24 16.55 43.85
CA GLU A 214 23.82 17.64 44.65
C GLU A 214 22.84 18.10 45.73
N GLU A 215 21.55 18.22 45.39
CA GLU A 215 20.51 18.58 46.35
C GLU A 215 20.34 17.50 47.43
N MET A 216 20.32 16.23 47.04
CA MET A 216 20.28 15.11 47.98
C MET A 216 21.50 15.11 48.91
N ALA A 217 22.70 15.39 48.40
CA ALA A 217 23.90 15.49 49.22
C ALA A 217 23.81 16.64 50.24
N LYS A 218 23.24 17.79 49.84
CA LYS A 218 22.95 18.91 50.76
C LYS A 218 21.92 18.50 51.82
N ARG A 219 20.85 17.81 51.44
CA ARG A 219 19.82 17.30 52.38
C ARG A 219 20.43 16.28 53.36
N GLN A 220 21.24 15.32 52.89
CA GLN A 220 21.94 14.36 53.74
C GLN A 220 22.89 15.05 54.73
N LYS A 221 23.64 16.07 54.30
CA LYS A 221 24.49 16.86 55.23
C LYS A 221 23.66 17.52 56.33
N LYS A 222 22.46 18.04 56.02
CA LYS A 222 21.55 18.62 57.02
C LYS A 222 21.04 17.54 58.00
N ILE A 223 20.56 16.41 57.49
CA ILE A 223 20.08 15.29 58.31
C ILE A 223 21.21 14.75 59.20
N SER A 224 22.42 14.57 58.67
CA SER A 224 23.59 14.13 59.44
C SER A 224 23.90 15.06 60.61
N LYS A 225 23.84 16.38 60.39
CA LYS A 225 23.97 17.36 61.48
C LYS A 225 22.85 17.18 62.52
N GLN A 226 21.60 17.09 62.09
CA GLN A 226 20.45 16.89 62.98
C GLN A 226 20.58 15.61 63.82
N VAL A 227 21.00 14.49 63.23
CA VAL A 227 21.22 13.23 63.95
C VAL A 227 22.36 13.37 64.96
N ARG A 228 23.47 14.02 64.60
CA ARG A 228 24.57 14.30 65.56
C ARG A 228 24.07 15.15 66.74
N TYR A 229 23.33 16.23 66.48
CA TYR A 229 22.76 17.07 67.53
C TYR A 229 21.78 16.28 68.41
N GLY A 230 20.88 15.50 67.81
CA GLY A 230 19.94 14.63 68.54
C GLY A 230 20.65 13.62 69.44
N ASN A 231 21.69 12.96 68.94
CA ASN A 231 22.49 12.01 69.72
C ASN A 231 23.23 12.69 70.88
N VAL A 232 23.81 13.88 70.66
CA VAL A 232 24.47 14.66 71.73
C VAL A 232 23.46 15.06 72.80
N VAL A 233 22.29 15.57 72.41
CA VAL A 233 21.22 15.98 73.35
C VAL A 233 20.72 14.78 74.15
N ASN A 234 20.50 13.62 73.51
CA ASN A 234 20.11 12.40 74.22
C ASN A 234 21.17 11.92 75.19
N THR A 235 22.45 11.96 74.80
CA THR A 235 23.56 11.56 75.66
C THR A 235 23.68 12.49 76.87
N ILE A 236 23.55 13.80 76.68
CA ILE A 236 23.53 14.78 77.77
C ILE A 236 22.35 14.52 78.71
N ASN A 237 21.14 14.26 78.18
CA ASN A 237 19.97 13.95 79.01
C ASN A 237 20.13 12.63 79.79
N LEU A 238 20.78 11.62 79.21
CA LEU A 238 21.09 10.36 79.88
C LEU A 238 22.11 10.54 81.02
N VAL A 239 23.15 11.36 80.79
CA VAL A 239 24.15 11.69 81.82
C VAL A 239 23.55 12.53 82.94
N ARG A 240 22.58 13.40 82.64
CA ARG A 240 21.92 14.30 83.61
C ARG A 240 20.81 13.63 84.43
N LYS A 241 20.30 12.47 84.00
CA LYS A 241 19.30 11.66 84.72
C LYS A 241 19.90 10.54 85.59
N LYS A 242 21.22 10.38 85.58
CA LYS A 242 21.96 9.62 86.59
C LYS A 242 22.38 10.55 87.73
#